data_AF-A0AAD5XTC0-F1
#
_entry.id   AF-A0AAD5XTC0-F1
#
_cell.length_a   1.000
_cell.length_b   1.000
_cell.length_c   1.000
_cell.angle_alpha   90.00
_cell.angle_beta   90.00
_cell.angle_gamma   90.00
#
_symmetry.space_group_name_H-M   'P 1'
#
loop_
_entity.id
_entity.type
_entity.pdbx_description
1 polymer ?
#
loop_
_entity_poly.entity_id
_entity_poly.type
_entity_poly.pdbx_seq_one_letter_code
_entity_poly.pdbx_strand_id
1 'polypeptide(L)'
;MHHNYQHCPSDQALTQASDLAVVAAAADRSAAPHNNKPEKAPATLHLSHSPEGTIKMWEQKKAASSSAKDGAAASLYIHPSQSVGRDVREVSWVDAASVVENAVAASAGLPHVLTEQKPDLLESTVKELDIDLLGKPAANLWIVVEDYPESEPILAKDAAYRVRGGQDSASDLLKFGARTADAIAAADPSAWPIVISSEKSLAGHGPAPRVFVGPQDVKVTSSRRLPADMKRTIQEIADTTYTDMEGHAAEKFGKRAKPLSSHISADAQLMGELEFSTSLLTAVDTQRILNPVNPKPLPTFLSMTFSGLRSLREHYGEDSKQYRSGTAMTRAAVDEIVKTFVDMHEGEAVVQVLTVPPSISAALFRRASSATTTSACPTSVVDCQSTFSNCSNHGTCTQRNVTASQQCYLCTCSTKWTDDNGKAVAGFSGPVIWTGSSCQYQDISVPFHILFWTTVALIIVTM
;
A
#
# COMPACT_ATOMS: atom_id res chain seq x y z
N MET A 1 -18.02 -2.36 72.54
CA MET A 1 -17.27 -2.73 71.32
C MET A 1 -18.02 -2.13 70.14
N HIS A 2 -17.61 -0.95 69.71
CA HIS A 2 -18.22 -0.21 68.59
C HIS A 2 -17.56 -0.63 67.28
N HIS A 3 -18.35 -1.04 66.29
CA HIS A 3 -17.90 -1.09 64.90
C HIS A 3 -18.47 0.08 64.12
N ASN A 4 -17.53 0.78 63.51
CA ASN A 4 -17.61 2.04 62.80
C ASN A 4 -18.06 1.76 61.35
N TYR A 5 -19.19 2.34 60.93
CA TYR A 5 -19.55 2.41 59.51
C TYR A 5 -19.00 3.72 58.96
N GLN A 6 -18.02 3.62 58.07
CA GLN A 6 -17.39 4.75 57.41
C GLN A 6 -18.17 5.07 56.12
N HIS A 7 -18.85 6.20 56.11
CA HIS A 7 -19.44 6.81 54.93
C HIS A 7 -18.34 7.31 53.96
N CYS A 8 -18.45 6.97 52.68
CA CYS A 8 -17.78 7.70 51.59
C CYS A 8 -18.76 8.72 51.01
N PRO A 9 -18.38 10.00 50.84
CA PRO A 9 -19.19 10.96 50.10
C PRO A 9 -18.99 10.79 48.60
N SER A 10 -20.10 10.69 47.88
CA SER A 10 -20.20 10.88 46.44
C SER A 10 -20.26 12.37 46.09
N ASP A 11 -19.93 12.66 44.83
CA ASP A 11 -20.31 13.84 44.06
C ASP A 11 -19.64 15.18 44.40
N GLN A 12 -18.53 15.46 43.71
CA GLN A 12 -18.22 16.76 43.07
C GLN A 12 -16.87 16.68 42.34
N ALA A 13 -16.87 16.31 41.06
CA ALA A 13 -15.84 16.68 40.07
C ALA A 13 -16.16 16.04 38.71
N LEU A 14 -17.09 16.61 37.94
CA LEU A 14 -17.27 16.27 36.51
C LEU A 14 -18.16 17.33 35.82
N THR A 15 -17.68 18.57 35.77
CA THR A 15 -18.24 19.63 34.93
C THR A 15 -17.13 20.59 34.50
N GLN A 16 -16.19 20.11 33.67
CA GLN A 16 -15.27 21.00 32.96
C GLN A 16 -14.62 20.40 31.69
N ALA A 17 -15.16 19.31 31.14
CA ALA A 17 -14.57 18.63 29.97
C ALA A 17 -15.47 18.66 28.71
N SER A 18 -16.52 19.47 28.67
CA SER A 18 -17.52 19.46 27.60
C SER A 18 -17.53 20.69 26.67
N ASP A 19 -16.65 21.67 26.87
CA ASP A 19 -16.70 22.94 26.10
C ASP A 19 -15.79 22.99 24.85
N LEU A 20 -15.02 21.94 24.56
CA LEU A 20 -14.13 21.89 23.38
C LEU A 20 -14.74 21.17 22.17
N ALA A 21 -15.85 20.44 22.33
CA ALA A 21 -16.48 19.68 21.23
C ALA A 21 -17.57 20.47 20.47
N VAL A 22 -17.99 21.64 20.97
CA VAL A 22 -19.13 22.41 20.39
C VAL A 22 -18.68 23.51 19.42
N VAL A 23 -17.39 23.87 19.39
CA VAL A 23 -16.92 25.04 18.60
C VAL A 23 -16.73 24.71 17.10
N ALA A 24 -16.71 23.44 16.70
CA ALA A 24 -16.53 23.06 15.29
C ALA A 24 -17.83 23.03 14.45
N ALA A 25 -19.02 23.18 15.06
CA ALA A 25 -20.30 23.01 14.36
C ALA A 25 -21.10 24.31 14.11
N ALA A 26 -20.52 25.49 14.36
CA ALA A 26 -21.23 26.76 14.24
C ALA A 26 -20.43 27.81 13.43
N ALA A 27 -20.14 27.51 12.16
CA ALA A 27 -19.63 28.50 11.22
C ALA A 27 -20.12 28.24 9.79
N ASP A 28 -21.45 28.14 9.60
CA ASP A 28 -22.01 28.34 8.26
C ASP A 28 -23.44 28.89 8.35
N ARG A 29 -23.55 30.22 8.23
CA ARG A 29 -24.74 31.00 7.80
C ARG A 29 -24.47 32.49 8.03
N SER A 30 -24.04 33.19 6.98
CA SER A 30 -24.55 34.51 6.56
C SER A 30 -23.53 35.21 5.67
N ALA A 31 -23.80 35.30 4.37
CA ALA A 31 -23.21 36.33 3.52
C ALA A 31 -24.17 36.67 2.36
N ALA A 32 -24.84 37.81 2.49
CA ALA A 32 -25.45 38.54 1.37
C ALA A 32 -24.38 39.43 0.68
N PRO A 33 -24.57 39.86 -0.58
CA PRO A 33 -23.47 40.30 -1.42
C PRO A 33 -23.23 41.81 -1.32
N HIS A 34 -21.96 42.20 -1.16
CA HIS A 34 -21.51 43.56 -1.41
C HIS A 34 -20.59 43.62 -2.62
N ASN A 35 -21.06 44.36 -3.63
CA ASN A 35 -20.28 44.92 -4.73
C ASN A 35 -19.06 45.67 -4.18
N ASN A 36 -17.87 45.41 -4.72
CA ASN A 36 -16.93 46.49 -5.06
C ASN A 36 -15.89 46.06 -6.08
N LYS A 37 -15.76 46.93 -7.08
CA LYS A 37 -14.79 47.01 -8.17
C LYS A 37 -13.41 47.37 -7.60
N PRO A 38 -12.30 46.98 -8.25
CA PRO A 38 -11.18 47.90 -8.27
C PRO A 38 -10.55 48.12 -9.64
N GLU A 39 -9.79 49.19 -9.62
CA GLU A 39 -9.25 50.01 -10.68
C GLU A 39 -7.96 49.46 -11.31
N LYS A 40 -7.67 50.03 -12.48
CA LYS A 40 -6.51 49.84 -13.34
C LYS A 40 -5.16 50.05 -12.63
N ALA A 41 -4.17 49.25 -13.04
CA ALA A 41 -2.75 49.58 -12.95
C ALA A 41 -2.18 49.84 -14.35
N PRO A 42 -1.15 50.69 -14.50
CA PRO A 42 -0.30 50.65 -15.68
C PRO A 42 1.21 50.52 -15.39
N ALA A 43 1.88 50.06 -16.45
CA ALA A 43 3.26 50.38 -16.87
C ALA A 43 4.43 49.52 -16.36
N THR A 44 4.75 48.54 -17.20
CA THR A 44 6.04 48.21 -17.84
C THR A 44 7.27 49.08 -17.52
N LEU A 45 8.39 48.43 -17.20
CA LEU A 45 9.74 48.98 -17.44
C LEU A 45 10.70 47.86 -17.92
N HIS A 46 11.37 48.10 -19.05
CA HIS A 46 12.44 47.31 -19.66
C HIS A 46 13.82 47.75 -19.14
N LEU A 47 14.82 46.85 -19.13
CA LEU A 47 16.29 47.02 -19.31
C LEU A 47 16.94 45.65 -18.97
N SER A 48 17.41 44.80 -19.90
CA SER A 48 18.60 44.81 -20.77
C SER A 48 19.97 44.55 -20.08
N HIS A 49 20.71 43.61 -20.68
CA HIS A 49 22.17 43.36 -20.68
C HIS A 49 22.76 42.17 -19.87
N SER A 50 23.28 41.22 -20.68
CA SER A 50 24.33 40.21 -20.43
C SER A 50 25.73 40.89 -20.35
N PRO A 51 26.87 40.24 -19.98
CA PRO A 51 27.40 39.05 -20.66
C PRO A 51 28.15 37.98 -19.82
N GLU A 52 28.13 36.77 -20.39
CA GLU A 52 29.18 35.74 -20.54
C GLU A 52 30.38 35.65 -19.58
N GLY A 53 30.62 34.42 -19.10
CA GLY A 53 31.88 33.96 -18.52
C GLY A 53 32.11 32.46 -18.76
N THR A 54 33.04 32.15 -19.66
CA THR A 54 33.50 30.82 -20.13
C THR A 54 34.49 30.18 -19.15
N ILE A 55 34.42 28.89 -18.77
CA ILE A 55 35.60 28.06 -18.38
C ILE A 55 35.38 26.53 -18.62
N LYS A 56 36.16 26.02 -19.58
CA LYS A 56 36.97 24.77 -19.69
C LYS A 56 36.40 23.34 -19.50
N MET A 57 36.45 22.63 -20.64
CA MET A 57 36.89 21.23 -20.83
C MET A 57 37.97 20.76 -19.85
N TRP A 58 37.75 19.58 -19.24
CA TRP A 58 38.78 18.57 -18.99
C TRP A 58 38.26 17.18 -19.35
N GLU A 59 39.10 16.47 -20.09
CA GLU A 59 38.93 15.15 -20.69
C GLU A 59 39.63 14.13 -19.76
N GLN A 60 38.98 13.03 -19.37
CA GLN A 60 39.69 11.91 -18.74
C GLN A 60 39.05 10.53 -19.01
N LYS A 61 39.71 9.83 -19.93
CA LYS A 61 40.05 8.40 -19.99
C LYS A 61 39.06 7.34 -19.46
N LYS A 62 38.53 6.60 -20.44
CA LYS A 62 38.12 5.19 -20.36
C LYS A 62 39.20 4.29 -19.73
N ALA A 63 38.79 3.41 -18.84
CA ALA A 63 39.40 2.10 -18.62
C ALA A 63 38.29 1.04 -18.61
N ALA A 64 38.43 0.03 -19.46
CA ALA A 64 37.57 -1.13 -19.55
C ALA A 64 38.10 -2.24 -18.63
N SER A 65 37.21 -2.99 -17.96
CA SER A 65 37.56 -4.26 -17.32
C SER A 65 36.34 -5.17 -17.17
N SER A 66 36.25 -6.12 -18.10
CA SER A 66 35.64 -7.46 -18.08
C SER A 66 34.44 -7.77 -17.17
N SER A 67 33.29 -7.97 -17.84
CA SER A 67 32.09 -8.66 -17.37
C SER A 67 32.33 -10.16 -17.20
N ALA A 68 32.05 -10.69 -16.00
CA ALA A 68 31.75 -12.10 -15.77
C ALA A 68 30.22 -12.26 -15.71
N LYS A 69 29.73 -13.25 -16.46
CA LYS A 69 28.32 -13.61 -16.63
C LYS A 69 27.84 -14.50 -15.49
N ASP A 70 26.57 -14.33 -15.17
CA ASP A 70 25.57 -15.34 -14.75
C ASP A 70 24.82 -14.94 -13.47
N GLY A 71 23.69 -14.27 -13.67
CA GLY A 71 22.63 -14.08 -12.69
C GLY A 71 21.30 -14.16 -13.43
N ALA A 72 20.56 -15.23 -13.21
CA ALA A 72 19.23 -15.45 -13.78
C ALA A 72 18.27 -14.35 -13.29
N ALA A 73 18.02 -13.35 -14.14
CA ALA A 73 16.95 -12.39 -13.93
C ALA A 73 15.63 -13.02 -14.38
N ALA A 74 14.67 -13.11 -13.47
CA ALA A 74 13.28 -13.42 -13.82
C ALA A 74 12.76 -12.31 -14.75
N SER A 75 12.49 -12.68 -16.01
CA SER A 75 11.92 -11.77 -17.01
C SER A 75 10.40 -11.68 -16.82
N LEU A 76 9.91 -10.50 -16.43
CA LEU A 76 8.49 -10.15 -16.45
C LEU A 76 8.09 -9.82 -17.90
N TYR A 77 7.14 -10.57 -18.46
CA TYR A 77 6.56 -10.27 -19.77
C TYR A 77 5.49 -9.20 -19.64
N ILE A 78 5.68 -8.07 -20.32
CA ILE A 78 4.69 -6.99 -20.43
C ILE A 78 3.91 -7.21 -21.73
N HIS A 79 2.60 -7.43 -21.62
CA HIS A 79 1.70 -7.38 -22.77
C HIS A 79 1.39 -5.92 -23.11
N PRO A 80 1.39 -5.54 -24.40
CA PRO A 80 1.01 -4.18 -24.79
C PRO A 80 -0.49 -3.96 -24.54
N SER A 81 -0.79 -2.86 -23.85
CA SER A 81 -2.15 -2.35 -23.65
C SER A 81 -2.75 -1.91 -24.99
N GLN A 82 -3.91 -2.47 -25.34
CA GLN A 82 -4.78 -1.87 -26.36
C GLN A 82 -5.50 -0.68 -25.74
N SER A 83 -4.96 0.51 -26.00
CA SER A 83 -5.59 1.79 -25.69
C SER A 83 -6.83 2.02 -26.56
N VAL A 84 -7.96 2.41 -25.95
CA VAL A 84 -8.74 3.58 -26.38
C VAL A 84 -9.44 4.19 -25.16
N GLY A 85 -8.92 5.32 -24.64
CA GLY A 85 -9.72 6.29 -23.87
C GLY A 85 -9.22 6.77 -22.50
N ARG A 86 -8.01 7.39 -22.42
CA ARG A 86 -7.46 8.26 -21.34
C ARG A 86 -7.16 7.64 -19.95
N ASP A 87 -6.15 8.15 -19.26
CA ASP A 87 -4.77 7.61 -19.21
C ASP A 87 -4.46 7.29 -17.74
N VAL A 88 -4.79 6.08 -17.29
CA VAL A 88 -4.22 5.56 -16.02
C VAL A 88 -2.85 5.01 -16.36
N ARG A 89 -1.80 5.55 -15.75
CA ARG A 89 -0.42 5.09 -15.99
C ARG A 89 -0.24 3.71 -15.34
N GLU A 90 0.03 2.70 -16.16
CA GLU A 90 0.42 1.37 -15.71
C GLU A 90 1.92 1.35 -15.46
N VAL A 91 2.33 0.92 -14.26
CA VAL A 91 3.75 0.91 -13.84
C VAL A 91 4.13 -0.49 -13.43
N SER A 92 5.31 -0.96 -13.87
CA SER A 92 5.82 -2.26 -13.42
C SER A 92 6.32 -2.19 -11.98
N TRP A 93 6.45 -3.34 -11.31
CA TRP A 93 6.93 -3.38 -9.93
C TRP A 93 8.37 -2.85 -9.76
N VAL A 94 9.23 -3.15 -10.73
CA VAL A 94 10.64 -2.72 -10.73
C VAL A 94 10.74 -1.19 -10.83
N ASP A 95 9.87 -0.60 -11.67
CA ASP A 95 9.78 0.84 -11.86
C ASP A 95 9.27 1.53 -10.57
N ALA A 96 8.22 1.00 -9.95
CA ALA A 96 7.67 1.55 -8.71
C ALA A 96 8.68 1.53 -7.54
N ALA A 97 9.48 0.47 -7.42
CA ALA A 97 10.51 0.37 -6.38
C ALA A 97 11.61 1.44 -6.58
N SER A 98 12.09 1.58 -7.81
CA SER A 98 13.20 2.48 -8.15
C SER A 98 12.83 3.97 -7.98
N VAL A 99 11.61 4.34 -8.35
CA VAL A 99 11.05 5.70 -8.15
C VAL A 99 11.15 6.13 -6.69
N VAL A 100 10.91 5.22 -5.76
CA VAL A 100 10.77 5.61 -4.37
C VAL A 100 12.03 5.45 -3.55
N GLU A 101 12.97 4.59 -3.93
CA GLU A 101 14.33 4.71 -3.39
C GLU A 101 14.84 6.16 -3.55
N ASN A 102 14.51 6.79 -4.68
CA ASN A 102 14.79 8.20 -4.91
C ASN A 102 13.91 9.15 -4.09
N ALA A 103 12.61 8.86 -3.95
CA ALA A 103 11.73 9.65 -3.08
C ALA A 103 12.21 9.66 -1.62
N VAL A 104 12.66 8.51 -1.11
CA VAL A 104 13.21 8.34 0.23
C VAL A 104 14.47 9.18 0.38
N ALA A 105 15.39 9.08 -0.58
CA ALA A 105 16.63 9.86 -0.57
C ALA A 105 16.35 11.37 -0.59
N ALA A 106 15.43 11.81 -1.46
CA ALA A 106 15.03 13.21 -1.56
C ALA A 106 14.38 13.72 -0.25
N SER A 107 13.44 12.95 0.30
CA SER A 107 12.71 13.29 1.54
C SER A 107 13.62 13.31 2.77
N ALA A 108 14.63 12.44 2.80
CA ALA A 108 15.60 12.37 3.89
C ALA A 108 16.74 13.40 3.75
N GLY A 109 16.73 14.23 2.71
CA GLY A 109 17.83 15.16 2.41
C GLY A 109 19.16 14.45 2.15
N LEU A 110 19.13 13.14 1.86
CA LEU A 110 20.32 12.36 1.58
C LEU A 110 20.78 12.68 0.16
N PRO A 111 22.10 12.80 -0.09
CA PRO A 111 22.60 12.90 -1.45
C PRO A 111 22.09 11.68 -2.23
N HIS A 112 21.67 11.87 -3.49
CA HIS A 112 21.18 10.79 -4.35
C HIS A 112 22.18 9.63 -4.37
N VAL A 113 21.97 8.61 -3.53
CA VAL A 113 22.72 7.37 -3.58
C VAL A 113 22.06 6.57 -4.69
N LEU A 114 22.44 6.88 -5.94
CA LEU A 114 22.27 5.94 -7.03
C LEU A 114 23.14 4.73 -6.66
N THR A 115 22.53 3.71 -6.04
CA THR A 115 23.07 2.36 -6.09
C THR A 115 23.29 2.01 -7.57
N GLU A 116 24.32 1.23 -7.89
CA GLU A 116 24.80 0.88 -9.26
C GLU A 116 23.76 0.24 -10.23
N GLN A 117 22.46 0.38 -9.99
CA GLN A 117 21.45 0.07 -10.98
C GLN A 117 21.38 1.15 -12.06
N LYS A 118 21.29 0.68 -13.32
CA LYS A 118 21.32 1.45 -14.57
C LYS A 118 20.59 2.80 -14.46
N PRO A 119 21.32 3.92 -14.29
CA PRO A 119 20.71 5.24 -14.13
C PRO A 119 19.81 5.62 -15.31
N ASP A 120 20.11 5.12 -16.52
CA ASP A 120 19.31 5.35 -17.72
C ASP A 120 17.87 4.82 -17.60
N LEU A 121 17.67 3.68 -16.93
CA LEU A 121 16.33 3.07 -16.78
C LEU A 121 15.49 3.87 -15.77
N LEU A 122 16.09 4.23 -14.64
CA LEU A 122 15.44 5.05 -13.64
C LEU A 122 15.14 6.45 -14.19
N GLU A 123 16.07 7.07 -14.91
CA GLU A 123 15.84 8.38 -15.52
C GLU A 123 14.73 8.31 -16.58
N SER A 124 14.67 7.25 -17.39
CA SER A 124 13.54 7.04 -18.30
C SER A 124 12.22 6.80 -17.56
N THR A 125 12.22 5.98 -16.51
CA THR A 125 11.03 5.66 -15.73
C THR A 125 10.52 6.88 -14.96
N VAL A 126 11.39 7.64 -14.30
CA VAL A 126 11.02 8.88 -13.59
C VAL A 126 10.50 9.93 -14.58
N LYS A 127 11.12 10.04 -15.76
CA LYS A 127 10.69 10.95 -16.82
C LYS A 127 9.37 10.52 -17.48
N GLU A 128 9.12 9.22 -17.63
CA GLU A 128 7.85 8.67 -18.13
C GLU A 128 6.74 8.80 -17.09
N LEU A 129 7.07 8.67 -15.81
CA LEU A 129 6.11 8.82 -14.72
C LEU A 129 5.81 10.28 -14.38
N ASP A 130 6.50 11.26 -14.99
CA ASP A 130 6.34 12.70 -14.71
C ASP A 130 6.34 12.99 -13.20
N ILE A 131 7.14 12.21 -12.48
CA ILE A 131 7.18 12.27 -11.03
C ILE A 131 8.20 13.35 -10.67
N ASP A 132 7.72 14.53 -10.25
CA ASP A 132 8.55 15.60 -9.70
C ASP A 132 9.05 15.28 -8.28
N LEU A 133 9.65 14.10 -8.10
CA LEU A 133 10.33 13.71 -6.86
C LEU A 133 11.67 14.42 -6.70
N LEU A 134 12.23 14.93 -7.80
CA LEU A 134 13.51 15.64 -7.81
C LEU A 134 13.38 17.10 -7.37
N GLY A 135 12.17 17.66 -7.38
CA GLY A 135 11.86 19.01 -6.91
C GLY A 135 12.08 19.27 -5.41
N LYS A 136 12.54 18.26 -4.64
CA LYS A 136 12.65 18.32 -3.16
C LYS A 136 11.31 18.76 -2.53
N PRO A 137 10.25 17.96 -2.68
CA PRO A 137 8.95 18.32 -2.13
C PRO A 137 9.04 18.55 -0.62
N ALA A 138 8.28 19.51 -0.10
CA ALA A 138 8.20 19.79 1.32
C ALA A 138 7.58 18.63 2.10
N ALA A 139 6.69 17.86 1.46
CA ALA A 139 6.09 16.67 2.03
C ALA A 139 5.64 15.64 0.99
N ASN A 140 5.48 14.39 1.45
CA ASN A 140 5.06 13.27 0.62
C ASN A 140 3.88 12.53 1.24
N LEU A 141 2.86 12.28 0.43
CA LEU A 141 1.70 11.46 0.79
C LEU A 141 1.67 10.21 -0.11
N TRP A 142 1.70 9.06 0.53
CA TRP A 142 1.64 7.76 -0.12
C TRP A 142 0.35 7.04 0.29
N ILE A 143 -0.53 6.74 -0.66
CA ILE A 143 -1.79 6.03 -0.39
C ILE A 143 -1.81 4.74 -1.20
N VAL A 144 -2.03 3.61 -0.54
CA VAL A 144 -2.31 2.32 -1.21
C VAL A 144 -3.75 1.93 -0.94
N VAL A 145 -4.50 1.65 -2.01
CA VAL A 145 -5.87 1.14 -1.94
C VAL A 145 -5.91 -0.26 -2.53
N GLU A 146 -6.13 -1.25 -1.68
CA GLU A 146 -6.31 -2.63 -2.13
C GLU A 146 -7.72 -2.88 -2.66
N ASP A 147 -7.82 -3.79 -3.63
CA ASP A 147 -9.09 -4.23 -4.20
C ASP A 147 -9.94 -3.07 -4.74
N TYR A 148 -9.32 -2.11 -5.44
CA TYR A 148 -10.03 -1.01 -6.10
C TYR A 148 -10.41 -1.38 -7.56
N PRO A 149 -11.65 -1.17 -8.01
CA PRO A 149 -12.09 -1.66 -9.32
C PRO A 149 -11.35 -1.01 -10.49
N GLU A 150 -11.04 -1.81 -11.53
CA GLU A 150 -10.32 -1.32 -12.71
C GLU A 150 -11.13 -0.36 -13.58
N SER A 151 -12.45 -0.45 -13.53
CA SER A 151 -13.38 0.34 -14.33
C SER A 151 -13.49 1.79 -13.87
N GLU A 152 -13.01 2.11 -12.67
CA GLU A 152 -13.15 3.43 -12.07
C GLU A 152 -11.78 4.03 -11.73
N PRO A 153 -11.53 5.31 -12.07
CA PRO A 153 -10.34 6.00 -11.59
C PRO A 153 -10.55 6.46 -10.14
N ILE A 154 -9.57 6.28 -9.26
CA ILE A 154 -9.69 6.73 -7.87
C ILE A 154 -9.60 8.25 -7.73
N LEU A 155 -8.81 8.92 -8.57
CA LEU A 155 -8.70 10.37 -8.63
C LEU A 155 -9.07 10.86 -10.03
N ALA A 156 -9.53 12.11 -10.13
CA ALA A 156 -9.97 12.67 -11.41
C ALA A 156 -8.81 12.94 -12.40
N LYS A 157 -7.55 13.03 -11.93
CA LYS A 157 -6.35 13.34 -12.74
C LYS A 157 -5.05 12.79 -12.11
N ASP A 158 -4.05 12.55 -12.97
CA ASP A 158 -2.57 12.45 -12.88
C ASP A 158 -1.83 11.94 -11.61
N ALA A 159 -2.45 11.84 -10.43
CA ALA A 159 -1.80 11.42 -9.18
C ALA A 159 -2.07 9.96 -8.80
N ALA A 160 -2.74 9.19 -9.68
CA ALA A 160 -3.13 7.82 -9.43
C ALA A 160 -2.43 6.83 -10.38
N TYR A 161 -1.69 5.90 -9.80
CA TYR A 161 -1.06 4.78 -10.47
C TYR A 161 -1.86 3.51 -10.23
N ARG A 162 -1.85 2.63 -11.23
CA ARG A 162 -2.40 1.29 -11.10
C ARG A 162 -1.25 0.29 -11.16
N VAL A 163 -1.12 -0.51 -10.12
CA VAL A 163 -0.08 -1.53 -10.07
C VAL A 163 -0.69 -2.87 -10.41
N ARG A 164 -0.25 -3.43 -11.55
CA ARG A 164 -0.52 -4.82 -11.92
C ARG A 164 0.70 -5.65 -11.55
N GLY A 165 0.56 -6.48 -10.53
CA GLY A 165 1.63 -7.36 -10.06
C GLY A 165 1.07 -8.70 -9.58
N GLY A 166 1.95 -9.69 -9.44
CA GLY A 166 1.61 -10.94 -8.76
C GLY A 166 1.24 -10.68 -7.30
N GLN A 167 0.65 -11.68 -6.63
CA GLN A 167 0.21 -11.56 -5.23
C GLN A 167 1.32 -11.06 -4.29
N ASP A 168 2.57 -11.43 -4.56
CA ASP A 168 3.73 -11.01 -3.77
C ASP A 168 4.04 -9.51 -3.92
N SER A 169 3.78 -8.91 -5.08
CA SER A 169 4.05 -7.49 -5.36
C SER A 169 3.15 -6.57 -4.53
N ALA A 170 1.92 -6.97 -4.23
CA ALA A 170 1.01 -6.19 -3.38
C ALA A 170 1.54 -6.11 -1.93
N SER A 171 2.03 -7.22 -1.37
CA SER A 171 2.61 -7.21 -0.02
C SER A 171 3.86 -6.33 0.06
N ASP A 172 4.65 -6.28 -1.00
CA ASP A 172 5.87 -5.47 -1.01
C ASP A 172 5.58 -3.97 -1.19
N LEU A 173 4.55 -3.61 -1.97
CA LEU A 173 3.98 -2.24 -2.05
C LEU A 173 3.57 -1.71 -0.68
N LEU A 174 2.92 -2.58 0.09
CA LEU A 174 2.42 -2.27 1.40
C LEU A 174 3.55 -2.04 2.40
N LYS A 175 4.52 -2.96 2.43
CA LYS A 175 5.72 -2.84 3.29
C LYS A 175 6.56 -1.62 2.96
N PHE A 176 6.45 -1.12 1.76
CA PHE A 176 7.31 -0.08 1.29
C PHE A 176 7.01 1.28 1.91
N GLY A 177 5.76 1.71 2.02
CA GLY A 177 5.44 2.97 2.71
C GLY A 177 5.95 2.95 4.16
N ALA A 178 5.86 1.78 4.80
CA ALA A 178 6.45 1.52 6.11
C ALA A 178 7.99 1.59 6.13
N ARG A 179 8.68 0.96 5.16
CA ARG A 179 10.15 1.02 5.06
C ARG A 179 10.66 2.43 4.78
N THR A 180 9.96 3.18 3.92
CA THR A 180 10.27 4.59 3.63
C THR A 180 10.14 5.44 4.88
N ALA A 181 9.04 5.31 5.63
CA ALA A 181 8.87 5.99 6.89
C ALA A 181 9.99 5.63 7.88
N ASP A 182 10.35 4.34 7.99
CA ASP A 182 11.43 3.93 8.87
C ASP A 182 12.79 4.52 8.48
N ALA A 183 13.09 4.60 7.18
CA ALA A 183 14.31 5.20 6.66
C ALA A 183 14.36 6.72 6.92
N ILE A 184 13.26 7.43 6.71
CA ILE A 184 13.15 8.87 7.01
C ILE A 184 13.35 9.11 8.50
N ALA A 185 12.69 8.31 9.35
CA ALA A 185 12.90 8.39 10.78
C ALA A 185 14.38 8.11 11.11
N ALA A 186 14.98 7.05 10.60
CA ALA A 186 16.39 6.74 10.87
C ALA A 186 17.34 7.88 10.46
N ALA A 187 17.09 8.54 9.33
CA ALA A 187 17.93 9.61 8.79
C ALA A 187 17.77 10.95 9.53
N ASP A 188 16.55 11.33 9.91
CA ASP A 188 16.26 12.60 10.58
C ASP A 188 15.54 12.38 11.91
N PRO A 189 16.20 12.61 13.07
CA PRO A 189 15.62 12.57 14.41
C PRO A 189 14.42 13.48 14.65
N SER A 190 14.32 14.59 13.93
CA SER A 190 13.23 15.55 14.05
C SER A 190 12.03 15.21 13.17
N ALA A 191 12.23 14.38 12.13
CA ALA A 191 11.16 13.87 11.29
C ALA A 191 10.32 12.83 12.06
N TRP A 192 9.01 12.92 11.88
CA TRP A 192 8.02 12.01 12.46
C TRP A 192 7.11 11.47 11.35
N PRO A 193 7.63 10.62 10.45
CA PRO A 193 6.81 10.01 9.41
C PRO A 193 5.75 9.12 10.03
N ILE A 194 4.51 9.20 9.56
CA ILE A 194 3.40 8.40 10.10
C ILE A 194 2.99 7.34 9.09
N VAL A 195 2.78 6.10 9.57
CA VAL A 195 2.24 5.00 8.80
C VAL A 195 0.88 4.60 9.36
N ILE A 196 -0.16 4.67 8.55
CA ILE A 196 -1.52 4.23 8.87
C ILE A 196 -1.83 3.02 8.01
N SER A 197 -2.22 1.91 8.63
CA SER A 197 -2.55 0.68 7.91
C SER A 197 -3.57 -0.15 8.66
N SER A 198 -4.44 -0.84 7.92
CA SER A 198 -5.28 -1.90 8.49
C SER A 198 -4.70 -3.29 8.37
N GLU A 199 -3.46 -3.41 7.87
CA GLU A 199 -2.77 -4.69 7.80
C GLU A 199 -1.87 -4.90 9.02
N LYS A 200 -2.15 -5.96 9.78
CA LYS A 200 -1.40 -6.28 11.01
C LYS A 200 0.09 -6.52 10.75
N SER A 201 0.45 -6.99 9.56
CA SER A 201 1.84 -7.21 9.15
C SER A 201 2.63 -5.89 9.07
N LEU A 202 1.95 -4.80 8.69
CA LEU A 202 2.50 -3.45 8.59
C LEU A 202 2.46 -2.69 9.91
N ALA A 203 1.64 -3.14 10.87
CA ALA A 203 1.62 -2.64 12.24
C ALA A 203 2.87 -3.06 13.06
N GLY A 204 3.83 -3.74 12.43
CA GLY A 204 5.03 -4.30 13.04
C GLY A 204 6.03 -3.29 13.61
N HIS A 205 7.25 -3.77 13.88
CA HIS A 205 8.29 -3.02 14.57
C HIS A 205 9.06 -2.15 13.58
N GLY A 206 9.27 -0.88 13.91
CA GLY A 206 10.09 0.06 13.14
C GLY A 206 10.26 1.38 13.89
N PRO A 207 11.26 2.23 13.54
CA PRO A 207 11.47 3.55 14.13
C PRO A 207 10.30 4.53 13.86
N ALA A 208 9.54 4.36 12.78
CA ALA A 208 8.42 5.25 12.48
C ALA A 208 7.19 4.97 13.38
N PRO A 209 6.47 6.02 13.83
CA PRO A 209 5.12 5.90 14.37
C PRO A 209 4.15 5.19 13.42
N ARG A 210 3.43 4.21 13.96
CA ARG A 210 2.48 3.36 13.23
C ARG A 210 1.13 3.39 13.90
N VAL A 211 0.08 3.46 13.08
CA VAL A 211 -1.30 3.37 13.49
C VAL A 211 -1.95 2.22 12.76
N PHE A 212 -2.34 1.21 13.52
CA PHE A 212 -3.13 0.09 13.04
C PHE A 212 -4.62 0.39 13.20
N VAL A 213 -5.38 0.41 12.12
CA VAL A 213 -6.83 0.61 12.13
C VAL A 213 -7.52 -0.72 11.89
N GLY A 214 -8.04 -1.34 12.96
CA GLY A 214 -8.71 -2.63 12.92
C GLY A 214 -10.20 -2.55 12.57
N PRO A 215 -10.96 -3.63 12.77
CA PRO A 215 -12.42 -3.59 12.66
C PRO A 215 -13.11 -3.04 13.92
N GLN A 216 -12.41 -2.97 15.07
CA GLN A 216 -13.00 -2.62 16.36
C GLN A 216 -12.12 -1.72 17.22
N ASP A 217 -10.85 -1.56 16.86
CA ASP A 217 -9.87 -0.81 17.63
C ASP A 217 -8.84 -0.15 16.73
N VAL A 218 -8.35 1.00 17.18
CA VAL A 218 -7.16 1.63 16.62
C VAL A 218 -6.00 1.42 17.60
N LYS A 219 -4.89 0.88 17.13
CA LYS A 219 -3.67 0.68 17.94
C LYS A 219 -2.57 1.57 17.44
N VAL A 220 -1.97 2.33 18.35
CA VAL A 220 -0.83 3.18 18.06
C VAL A 220 0.43 2.50 18.59
N THR A 221 1.35 2.17 17.70
CA THR A 221 2.68 1.67 18.05
C THR A 221 3.72 2.70 17.65
N SER A 222 4.58 3.12 18.59
CA SER A 222 5.67 4.03 18.26
C SER A 222 6.89 3.67 19.09
N SER A 223 7.99 3.37 18.42
CA SER A 223 9.30 3.21 19.07
C SER A 223 9.97 4.57 19.25
N ARG A 224 9.72 5.52 18.34
CA ARG A 224 10.18 6.90 18.42
C ARG A 224 9.08 7.84 18.92
N ARG A 225 9.47 8.91 19.62
CA ARG A 225 8.53 9.88 20.19
C ARG A 225 7.88 10.73 19.09
N LEU A 226 6.59 10.53 18.87
CA LEU A 226 5.71 11.55 18.29
C LEU A 226 5.72 12.82 19.17
N PRO A 227 5.51 14.01 18.58
CA PRO A 227 5.14 15.19 19.35
C PRO A 227 3.97 14.87 20.32
N ALA A 228 4.04 15.38 21.55
CA ALA A 228 3.13 14.96 22.63
C ALA A 228 1.65 15.30 22.34
N ASP A 229 1.45 16.42 21.67
CA ASP A 229 0.18 16.87 21.12
C ASP A 229 -0.30 15.97 19.98
N MET A 230 0.56 15.62 19.01
CA MET A 230 0.20 14.69 17.94
C MET A 230 -0.20 13.32 18.50
N LYS A 231 0.56 12.80 19.47
CA LYS A 231 0.23 11.55 20.16
C LYS A 231 -1.16 11.63 20.82
N ARG A 232 -1.47 12.76 21.47
CA ARG A 232 -2.77 12.98 22.10
C ARG A 232 -3.89 13.02 21.06
N THR A 233 -3.70 13.75 19.97
CA THR A 233 -4.67 13.83 18.87
C THR A 233 -4.94 12.47 18.25
N ILE A 234 -3.90 11.69 17.96
CA ILE A 234 -4.05 10.32 17.44
C ILE A 234 -4.82 9.45 18.44
N GLN A 235 -4.54 9.56 19.75
CA GLN A 235 -5.25 8.79 20.77
C GLN A 235 -6.72 9.21 20.89
N GLU A 236 -7.01 10.51 20.88
CA GLU A 236 -8.37 11.03 20.92
C GLU A 236 -9.19 10.55 19.72
N ILE A 237 -8.61 10.59 18.51
CA ILE A 237 -9.26 10.06 17.30
C ILE A 237 -9.42 8.54 17.40
N ALA A 238 -8.41 7.82 17.88
CA ALA A 238 -8.47 6.37 18.08
C ALA A 238 -9.64 5.97 19.01
N ASP A 239 -9.83 6.72 20.09
CA ASP A 239 -10.88 6.47 21.09
C ASP A 239 -12.29 6.79 20.54
N THR A 240 -12.40 7.76 19.62
CA THR A 240 -13.69 8.17 19.05
C THR A 240 -14.04 7.51 17.71
N THR A 241 -13.09 6.91 17.00
CA THR A 241 -13.28 6.34 15.64
C THR A 241 -14.45 5.36 15.54
N TYR A 242 -14.67 4.54 16.58
CA TYR A 242 -15.76 3.55 16.61
C TYR A 242 -17.00 4.03 17.37
N THR A 243 -17.00 5.25 17.90
CA THR A 243 -18.16 5.84 18.56
C THR A 243 -19.07 6.43 17.50
N ASP A 244 -20.32 5.95 17.43
CA ASP A 244 -21.31 6.38 16.43
C ASP A 244 -20.80 6.36 14.97
N MET A 245 -20.04 5.32 14.63
CA MET A 245 -19.41 5.18 13.31
C MET A 245 -20.40 5.28 12.15
N GLU A 246 -21.61 4.71 12.29
CA GLU A 246 -22.65 4.82 11.25
C GLU A 246 -23.16 6.26 11.11
N GLY A 247 -23.30 6.99 12.23
CA GLY A 247 -23.64 8.40 12.25
C GLY A 247 -22.59 9.24 11.53
N HIS A 248 -21.32 9.10 11.90
CA HIS A 248 -20.20 9.81 11.26
C HIS A 248 -20.08 9.44 9.78
N ALA A 249 -20.18 8.16 9.41
CA ALA A 249 -20.13 7.74 8.02
C ALA A 249 -21.31 8.30 7.20
N ALA A 250 -22.51 8.37 7.80
CA ALA A 250 -23.68 8.95 7.16
C ALA A 250 -23.57 10.48 7.03
N GLU A 251 -23.01 11.17 8.01
CA GLU A 251 -22.71 12.60 7.94
C GLU A 251 -21.71 12.89 6.82
N LYS A 252 -20.59 12.15 6.81
CA LYS A 252 -19.47 12.38 5.90
C LYS A 252 -19.74 11.92 4.47
N PHE A 253 -20.30 10.73 4.29
CA PHE A 253 -20.48 10.11 2.98
C PHE A 253 -21.95 10.07 2.51
N GLY A 254 -22.88 10.57 3.33
CA GLY A 254 -24.28 10.70 2.97
C GLY A 254 -24.95 9.36 2.65
N LYS A 255 -25.66 9.32 1.52
CA LYS A 255 -26.37 8.11 1.08
C LYS A 255 -25.45 6.92 0.77
N ARG A 256 -24.15 7.16 0.54
CA ARG A 256 -23.20 6.10 0.18
C ARG A 256 -22.91 5.17 1.35
N ALA A 257 -22.95 5.66 2.59
CA ALA A 257 -22.71 4.85 3.79
C ALA A 257 -23.88 3.92 4.17
N LYS A 258 -25.11 4.23 3.72
CA LYS A 258 -26.33 3.49 4.13
C LYS A 258 -26.28 1.96 3.98
N PRO A 259 -25.63 1.37 2.97
CA PRO A 259 -25.58 -0.07 2.84
C PRO A 259 -24.62 -0.76 3.82
N LEU A 260 -23.77 -0.01 4.51
CA LEU A 260 -22.79 -0.54 5.45
C LEU A 260 -23.35 -0.51 6.88
N SER A 261 -22.94 -1.48 7.69
CA SER A 261 -23.28 -1.54 9.12
C SER A 261 -22.05 -1.80 9.99
N SER A 262 -21.89 -0.98 11.03
CA SER A 262 -20.82 -1.10 12.03
C SER A 262 -20.83 -2.43 12.80
N HIS A 263 -21.93 -3.17 12.76
CA HIS A 263 -22.04 -4.50 13.37
C HIS A 263 -21.34 -5.60 12.54
N ILE A 264 -21.01 -5.33 11.28
CA ILE A 264 -20.34 -6.28 10.40
C ILE A 264 -18.86 -5.90 10.32
N SER A 265 -17.98 -6.83 10.69
CA SER A 265 -16.53 -6.60 10.78
C SER A 265 -15.92 -6.03 9.49
N ALA A 266 -16.38 -6.49 8.31
CA ALA A 266 -15.89 -6.00 7.02
C ALA A 266 -16.25 -4.53 6.76
N ASP A 267 -17.48 -4.15 7.12
CA ASP A 267 -18.01 -2.80 6.98
C ASP A 267 -17.35 -1.85 7.98
N ALA A 268 -17.27 -2.27 9.24
CA ALA A 268 -16.65 -1.52 10.32
C ALA A 268 -15.16 -1.26 10.05
N GLN A 269 -14.47 -2.22 9.44
CA GLN A 269 -13.08 -2.04 9.02
C GLN A 269 -12.96 -0.92 7.98
N LEU A 270 -13.74 -0.95 6.89
CA LEU A 270 -13.66 0.12 5.89
C LEU A 270 -14.05 1.48 6.49
N MET A 271 -15.15 1.54 7.24
CA MET A 271 -15.60 2.80 7.83
C MET A 271 -14.57 3.37 8.81
N GLY A 272 -13.99 2.53 9.68
CA GLY A 272 -12.94 2.93 10.62
C GLY A 272 -11.68 3.43 9.91
N GLU A 273 -11.25 2.75 8.83
CA GLU A 273 -10.11 3.16 8.00
C GLU A 273 -10.29 4.58 7.42
N LEU A 274 -11.44 4.83 6.81
CA LEU A 274 -11.74 6.12 6.16
C LEU A 274 -11.94 7.23 7.19
N GLU A 275 -12.66 6.95 8.27
CA GLU A 275 -12.94 7.90 9.35
C GLU A 275 -11.65 8.31 10.05
N PHE A 276 -10.85 7.34 10.53
CA PHE A 276 -9.60 7.63 11.23
C PHE A 276 -8.66 8.49 10.37
N SER A 277 -8.47 8.12 9.11
CA SER A 277 -7.50 8.76 8.22
C SER A 277 -7.89 10.20 7.88
N THR A 278 -9.17 10.44 7.61
CA THR A 278 -9.67 11.78 7.31
C THR A 278 -9.73 12.66 8.56
N SER A 279 -10.18 12.12 9.70
CA SER A 279 -10.22 12.85 10.97
C SER A 279 -8.82 13.23 11.47
N LEU A 280 -7.80 12.39 11.23
CA LEU A 280 -6.41 12.75 11.52
C LEU A 280 -5.97 13.98 10.73
N LEU A 281 -6.15 13.99 9.41
CA LEU A 281 -5.72 15.13 8.60
C LEU A 281 -6.48 16.42 8.95
N THR A 282 -7.78 16.33 9.18
CA THR A 282 -8.59 17.47 9.62
C THR A 282 -8.11 18.02 10.96
N ALA A 283 -7.78 17.15 11.92
CA ALA A 283 -7.27 17.58 13.22
C ALA A 283 -5.90 18.25 13.11
N VAL A 284 -5.01 17.74 12.26
CA VAL A 284 -3.69 18.33 12.00
C VAL A 284 -3.83 19.71 11.35
N ASP A 285 -4.67 19.85 10.32
CA ASP A 285 -4.91 21.13 9.66
C ASP A 285 -5.57 22.15 10.60
N THR A 286 -6.54 21.70 11.41
CA THR A 286 -7.17 22.55 12.43
C THR A 286 -6.14 23.10 13.42
N GLN A 287 -5.20 22.27 13.88
CA GLN A 287 -4.13 22.71 14.78
C GLN A 287 -3.18 23.71 14.13
N ARG A 288 -2.92 23.58 12.83
CA ARG A 288 -2.13 24.54 12.04
C ARG A 288 -2.83 25.90 12.01
N ILE A 289 -4.12 25.93 11.69
CA ILE A 289 -4.93 27.16 11.59
C ILE A 289 -5.06 27.86 12.95
N LEU A 290 -5.26 27.10 14.03
CA LEU A 290 -5.47 27.66 15.38
C LEU A 290 -4.19 28.23 16.00
N ASN A 291 -3.00 27.89 15.50
CA ASN A 291 -1.71 28.32 16.08
C ASN A 291 -0.81 29.05 15.07
N PRO A 292 -1.24 30.19 14.47
CA PRO A 292 -0.50 30.85 13.41
C PRO A 292 0.84 31.45 13.87
N VAL A 293 0.98 31.76 15.16
CA VAL A 293 2.19 32.40 15.72
C VAL A 293 3.35 31.41 15.84
N ASN A 294 3.06 30.13 16.07
CA ASN A 294 4.03 29.06 16.18
C ASN A 294 3.43 27.83 15.49
N PRO A 295 3.42 27.81 14.14
CA PRO A 295 2.86 26.69 13.41
C PRO A 295 3.61 25.44 13.85
N LYS A 296 2.84 24.46 14.33
CA LYS A 296 3.40 23.17 14.69
C LYS A 296 4.01 22.55 13.42
N PRO A 297 5.12 21.81 13.55
CA PRO A 297 5.64 21.08 12.41
C PRO A 297 4.54 20.17 11.85
N LEU A 298 4.52 20.01 10.53
CA LEU A 298 3.63 19.12 9.79
C LEU A 298 4.36 17.80 9.46
N PRO A 299 3.62 16.71 9.19
CA PRO A 299 4.26 15.45 8.84
C PRO A 299 4.88 15.60 7.46
N THR A 300 6.18 15.43 7.33
CA THR A 300 6.87 15.47 6.02
C THR A 300 6.63 14.21 5.20
N PHE A 301 6.17 13.13 5.83
CA PHE A 301 5.80 11.90 5.16
C PHE A 301 4.62 11.22 5.84
N LEU A 302 3.62 10.85 5.05
CA LEU A 302 2.43 10.13 5.50
C LEU A 302 2.15 8.96 4.54
N SER A 303 2.13 7.74 5.09
CA SER A 303 1.74 6.55 4.34
C SER A 303 0.41 6.01 4.85
N MET A 304 -0.54 5.78 3.97
CA MET A 304 -1.85 5.20 4.26
C MET A 304 -2.07 3.94 3.45
N THR A 305 -2.66 2.92 4.06
CA THR A 305 -3.08 1.68 3.40
C THR A 305 -4.53 1.38 3.76
N PHE A 306 -5.36 1.22 2.73
CA PHE A 306 -6.76 0.86 2.84
C PHE A 306 -6.99 -0.55 2.31
N SER A 307 -7.43 -1.45 3.18
CA SER A 307 -7.76 -2.84 2.84
C SER A 307 -9.23 -3.19 3.06
N GLY A 308 -10.05 -2.24 3.55
CA GLY A 308 -11.47 -2.44 3.80
C GLY A 308 -12.27 -2.86 2.56
N LEU A 309 -11.88 -2.41 1.36
CA LEU A 309 -12.53 -2.85 0.12
C LEU A 309 -12.33 -4.35 -0.16
N ARG A 310 -11.15 -4.90 0.17
CA ARG A 310 -10.89 -6.35 0.11
C ARG A 310 -11.86 -7.09 1.02
N SER A 311 -11.99 -6.64 2.26
CA SER A 311 -12.91 -7.23 3.25
C SER A 311 -14.36 -7.17 2.77
N LEU A 312 -14.81 -6.07 2.17
CA LEU A 312 -16.14 -5.97 1.58
C LEU A 312 -16.34 -6.92 0.39
N ARG A 313 -15.36 -7.02 -0.51
CA ARG A 313 -15.45 -7.91 -1.68
C ARG A 313 -15.51 -9.37 -1.25
N GLU A 314 -14.67 -9.77 -0.30
CA GLU A 314 -14.66 -11.13 0.24
C GLU A 314 -15.98 -11.49 0.93
N HIS A 315 -16.59 -10.52 1.63
CA HIS A 315 -17.82 -10.74 2.37
C HIS A 315 -19.09 -10.70 1.50
N TYR A 316 -19.22 -9.72 0.60
CA TYR A 316 -20.46 -9.50 -0.18
C TYR A 316 -20.33 -9.79 -1.67
N GLY A 317 -19.11 -9.87 -2.21
CA GLY A 317 -18.84 -9.89 -3.65
C GLY A 317 -18.72 -8.49 -4.26
N GLU A 318 -18.04 -8.43 -5.40
CA GLU A 318 -17.76 -7.20 -6.16
C GLU A 318 -19.04 -6.51 -6.67
N ASP A 319 -20.05 -7.28 -7.08
CA ASP A 319 -21.33 -6.75 -7.57
C ASP A 319 -22.31 -6.32 -6.47
N SER A 320 -21.90 -6.37 -5.20
CA SER A 320 -22.75 -6.00 -4.08
C SER A 320 -22.99 -4.50 -3.99
N LYS A 321 -24.07 -4.10 -3.31
CA LYS A 321 -24.32 -2.68 -3.03
C LYS A 321 -23.26 -2.13 -2.05
N GLN A 322 -22.84 -2.95 -1.10
CA GLN A 322 -21.83 -2.64 -0.10
C GLN A 322 -20.49 -2.33 -0.73
N TYR A 323 -19.98 -3.20 -1.61
CA TYR A 323 -18.69 -2.99 -2.28
C TYR A 323 -18.70 -1.74 -3.17
N ARG A 324 -19.77 -1.53 -3.97
CA ARG A 324 -19.91 -0.29 -4.77
C ARG A 324 -19.99 0.97 -3.91
N SER A 325 -20.75 0.92 -2.82
CA SER A 325 -20.82 2.01 -1.85
C SER A 325 -19.46 2.28 -1.21
N GLY A 326 -18.77 1.22 -0.78
CA GLY A 326 -17.43 1.30 -0.23
C GLY A 326 -16.45 1.94 -1.20
N THR A 327 -16.46 1.52 -2.47
CA THR A 327 -15.62 2.10 -3.54
C THR A 327 -15.85 3.61 -3.66
N ALA A 328 -17.12 4.03 -3.67
CA ALA A 328 -17.48 5.45 -3.75
C ALA A 328 -17.12 6.25 -2.49
N MET A 329 -17.15 5.61 -1.31
CA MET A 329 -16.68 6.20 -0.04
C MET A 329 -15.16 6.35 -0.03
N THR A 330 -14.42 5.30 -0.38
CA THR A 330 -12.95 5.31 -0.50
C THR A 330 -12.50 6.39 -1.47
N ARG A 331 -13.14 6.50 -2.63
CA ARG A 331 -12.87 7.56 -3.60
C ARG A 331 -13.01 8.96 -2.98
N ALA A 332 -14.11 9.21 -2.29
CA ALA A 332 -14.38 10.51 -1.67
C ALA A 332 -13.39 10.82 -0.54
N ALA A 333 -13.07 9.83 0.30
CA ALA A 333 -12.10 9.97 1.38
C ALA A 333 -10.68 10.23 0.84
N VAL A 334 -10.25 9.51 -0.21
CA VAL A 334 -8.94 9.73 -0.82
C VAL A 334 -8.86 11.13 -1.45
N ASP A 335 -9.91 11.60 -2.13
CA ASP A 335 -9.96 12.96 -2.67
C ASP A 335 -9.83 14.03 -1.56
N GLU A 336 -10.54 13.84 -0.43
CA GLU A 336 -10.45 14.71 0.75
C GLU A 336 -9.06 14.69 1.39
N ILE A 337 -8.48 13.50 1.59
CA ILE A 337 -7.14 13.31 2.17
C ILE A 337 -6.09 14.02 1.32
N VAL A 338 -6.12 13.80 0.00
CA VAL A 338 -5.19 14.41 -0.95
C VAL A 338 -5.32 15.93 -0.93
N LYS A 339 -6.55 16.46 -1.00
CA LYS A 339 -6.80 17.89 -0.95
C LYS A 339 -6.28 18.52 0.34
N THR A 340 -6.68 17.98 1.50
CA THR A 340 -6.27 18.51 2.81
C THR A 340 -4.75 18.46 2.97
N PHE A 341 -4.10 17.37 2.54
CA PHE A 341 -2.64 17.26 2.62
C PHE A 341 -1.92 18.29 1.75
N VAL A 342 -2.35 18.47 0.51
CA VAL A 342 -1.78 19.48 -0.40
C VAL A 342 -1.98 20.89 0.14
N ASP A 343 -3.17 21.20 0.66
CA ASP A 343 -3.51 22.51 1.25
C ASP A 343 -2.70 22.81 2.52
N MET A 344 -2.40 21.79 3.33
CA MET A 344 -1.54 21.92 4.52
C MET A 344 -0.10 22.30 4.15
N HIS A 345 0.38 21.85 3.00
CA HIS A 345 1.75 22.04 2.51
C HIS A 345 1.84 23.11 1.41
N GLU A 346 0.86 24.01 1.32
CA GLU A 346 0.88 25.16 0.40
C GLU A 346 1.09 24.78 -1.09
N GLY A 347 0.70 23.57 -1.48
CA GLY A 347 0.92 23.04 -2.82
C GLY A 347 2.28 22.36 -3.05
N GLU A 348 3.20 22.40 -2.09
CA GLU A 348 4.54 21.80 -2.17
C GLU A 348 4.57 20.33 -1.69
N ALA A 349 3.48 19.59 -1.91
CA ALA A 349 3.34 18.18 -1.56
C ALA A 349 3.31 17.29 -2.80
N VAL A 350 4.08 16.19 -2.77
CA VAL A 350 3.96 15.12 -3.76
C VAL A 350 3.01 14.06 -3.24
N VAL A 351 1.99 13.75 -4.05
CA VAL A 351 0.96 12.77 -3.72
C VAL A 351 1.06 11.61 -4.68
N GLN A 352 1.13 10.40 -4.15
CA GLN A 352 1.13 9.17 -4.92
C GLN A 352 0.03 8.25 -4.40
N VAL A 353 -0.98 8.02 -5.24
CA VAL A 353 -2.07 7.09 -4.95
C VAL A 353 -1.89 5.85 -5.80
N LEU A 354 -1.78 4.70 -5.17
CA LEU A 354 -1.59 3.42 -5.82
C LEU A 354 -2.83 2.57 -5.60
N THR A 355 -3.44 2.14 -6.69
CA THR A 355 -4.55 1.19 -6.66
C THR A 355 -4.05 -0.19 -7.04
N VAL A 356 -4.35 -1.16 -6.19
CA VAL A 356 -4.17 -2.59 -6.50
C VAL A 356 -5.54 -3.10 -6.91
N PRO A 357 -5.72 -3.53 -8.17
CA PRO A 357 -7.00 -4.07 -8.60
C PRO A 357 -7.35 -5.31 -7.78
N PRO A 358 -8.63 -5.71 -7.71
CA PRO A 358 -8.97 -6.99 -7.14
C PRO A 358 -8.21 -8.05 -7.90
N SER A 359 -7.16 -8.58 -7.26
CA SER A 359 -6.48 -9.74 -7.80
C SER A 359 -7.57 -10.79 -7.93
N ILE A 360 -7.78 -11.27 -9.16
CA ILE A 360 -8.59 -12.46 -9.44
C ILE A 360 -8.11 -13.47 -8.42
N SER A 361 -8.88 -13.67 -7.37
CA SER A 361 -8.32 -14.01 -6.06
C SER A 361 -7.45 -15.24 -6.20
N ALA A 362 -6.46 -15.45 -5.34
CA ALA A 362 -5.83 -16.77 -5.22
C ALA A 362 -6.87 -17.90 -5.04
N ALA A 363 -8.14 -17.61 -4.73
CA ALA A 363 -9.26 -18.55 -4.86
C ALA A 363 -9.69 -18.83 -6.30
N LEU A 364 -9.73 -17.84 -7.19
CA LEU A 364 -9.81 -18.04 -8.63
C LEU A 364 -8.49 -18.52 -9.22
N PHE A 365 -7.29 -18.31 -8.67
CA PHE A 365 -6.06 -18.99 -9.14
C PHE A 365 -5.84 -20.37 -8.52
N ARG A 366 -6.33 -20.68 -7.31
CA ARG A 366 -6.42 -22.05 -6.75
C ARG A 366 -7.54 -22.82 -7.41
N ARG A 367 -8.64 -22.15 -7.74
CA ARG A 367 -9.65 -22.73 -8.63
C ARG A 367 -9.19 -22.70 -10.07
N ALA A 368 -8.42 -21.75 -10.61
CA ALA A 368 -8.03 -21.67 -12.03
C ALA A 368 -6.80 -22.50 -12.38
N SER A 369 -5.89 -22.72 -11.44
CA SER A 369 -4.98 -23.87 -11.49
C SER A 369 -5.73 -25.20 -11.36
N SER A 370 -7.05 -25.16 -11.14
CA SER A 370 -8.00 -26.27 -11.33
C SER A 370 -9.16 -25.99 -12.33
N ALA A 371 -9.28 -24.83 -13.02
CA ALA A 371 -10.57 -24.44 -13.63
C ALA A 371 -10.58 -23.28 -14.65
N THR A 372 -9.50 -22.56 -14.98
CA THR A 372 -9.56 -21.59 -16.11
C THR A 372 -8.33 -21.59 -17.01
N THR A 373 -7.65 -22.73 -17.15
CA THR A 373 -7.52 -23.21 -18.52
C THR A 373 -8.82 -23.94 -18.83
N THR A 374 -9.59 -23.42 -19.78
CA THR A 374 -10.62 -24.16 -20.51
C THR A 374 -10.03 -25.30 -21.35
N SER A 375 -8.94 -25.93 -20.90
CA SER A 375 -8.71 -27.33 -21.18
C SER A 375 -9.74 -28.08 -20.35
N ALA A 376 -10.84 -28.51 -20.99
CA ALA A 376 -11.78 -29.46 -20.40
C ALA A 376 -11.00 -30.49 -19.57
N CYS A 377 -11.39 -30.71 -18.31
CA CYS A 377 -10.63 -31.63 -17.48
C CYS A 377 -10.48 -32.95 -18.25
N PRO A 378 -9.25 -33.47 -18.43
CA PRO A 378 -9.05 -34.59 -19.33
C PRO A 378 -9.93 -35.77 -18.92
N THR A 379 -10.77 -36.23 -19.84
CA THR A 379 -11.69 -37.37 -19.60
C THR A 379 -11.03 -38.70 -19.91
N SER A 380 -9.82 -38.67 -20.48
CA SER A 380 -8.99 -39.84 -20.76
C SER A 380 -7.56 -39.67 -20.26
N VAL A 381 -6.86 -40.79 -20.04
CA VAL A 381 -5.43 -40.80 -19.71
C VAL A 381 -4.60 -40.12 -20.80
N VAL A 382 -4.92 -40.38 -22.07
CA VAL A 382 -4.17 -39.84 -23.22
C VAL A 382 -4.29 -38.32 -23.29
N ASP A 383 -5.47 -37.78 -23.05
CA ASP A 383 -5.69 -36.33 -23.02
C ASP A 383 -4.94 -35.69 -21.84
N CYS A 384 -4.90 -36.36 -20.69
CA CYS A 384 -4.14 -35.91 -19.53
C CYS A 384 -2.63 -35.90 -19.83
N GLN A 385 -2.11 -36.96 -20.45
CA GLN A 385 -0.71 -37.04 -20.84
C GLN A 385 -0.36 -35.97 -21.88
N SER A 386 -1.22 -35.72 -22.85
CA SER A 386 -1.02 -34.66 -23.85
C SER A 386 -1.03 -33.27 -23.19
N THR A 387 -2.04 -32.99 -22.36
CA THR A 387 -2.24 -31.70 -21.70
C THR A 387 -1.13 -31.36 -20.72
N PHE A 388 -0.65 -32.35 -19.97
CA PHE A 388 0.34 -32.17 -18.90
C PHE A 388 1.72 -32.72 -19.27
N SER A 389 2.02 -32.90 -20.56
CA SER A 389 3.33 -33.40 -21.04
C SER A 389 3.80 -34.67 -20.31
N ASN A 390 2.91 -35.65 -20.20
CA ASN A 390 3.07 -36.88 -19.44
C ASN A 390 3.44 -36.66 -17.97
N CYS A 391 2.81 -35.65 -17.33
CA CYS A 391 3.14 -35.22 -15.97
C CYS A 391 4.63 -34.90 -15.80
N SER A 392 5.21 -34.25 -16.81
CA SER A 392 6.64 -33.92 -16.90
C SER A 392 7.56 -35.13 -16.66
N ASN A 393 7.06 -36.35 -16.90
CA ASN A 393 7.71 -37.61 -16.56
C ASN A 393 8.09 -37.79 -15.06
N HIS A 394 7.48 -37.00 -14.19
CA HIS A 394 7.61 -37.07 -12.73
C HIS A 394 6.35 -37.58 -12.05
N GLY A 395 5.39 -38.13 -12.81
CA GLY A 395 4.13 -38.62 -12.27
C GLY A 395 3.37 -39.48 -13.25
N THR A 396 2.14 -39.81 -12.90
CA THR A 396 1.22 -40.58 -13.74
C THR A 396 -0.17 -39.96 -13.72
N CYS A 397 -0.83 -39.94 -14.87
CA CYS A 397 -2.24 -39.52 -14.97
C CYS A 397 -3.15 -40.55 -14.29
N THR A 398 -3.94 -40.09 -13.33
CA THR A 398 -4.85 -40.92 -12.53
C THR A 398 -6.22 -40.30 -12.47
N GLN A 399 -7.27 -41.12 -12.50
CA GLN A 399 -8.65 -40.65 -12.39
C GLN A 399 -8.96 -40.22 -10.95
N ARG A 400 -9.54 -39.03 -10.80
CA ARG A 400 -9.97 -38.43 -9.52
C ARG A 400 -11.38 -37.86 -9.67
N ASN A 401 -12.19 -37.99 -8.62
CA ASN A 401 -13.46 -37.28 -8.53
C ASN A 401 -13.17 -35.83 -8.12
N VAL A 402 -13.39 -34.88 -9.02
CA VAL A 402 -13.22 -33.43 -8.74
C VAL A 402 -14.49 -32.88 -8.08
N THR A 403 -15.65 -33.40 -8.48
CA THR A 403 -16.94 -33.16 -7.83
C THR A 403 -17.68 -34.47 -7.66
N ALA A 404 -18.82 -34.46 -6.95
CA ALA A 404 -19.65 -35.64 -6.78
C ALA A 404 -20.17 -36.24 -8.11
N SER A 405 -20.19 -35.44 -9.18
CA SER A 405 -20.68 -35.83 -10.50
C SER A 405 -19.64 -35.77 -11.63
N GLN A 406 -18.40 -35.33 -11.35
CA GLN A 406 -17.36 -35.14 -12.36
C GLN A 406 -16.07 -35.88 -12.02
N GLN A 407 -15.66 -36.75 -12.93
CA GLN A 407 -14.39 -37.47 -12.92
C GLN A 407 -13.41 -36.86 -13.91
N CYS A 408 -12.17 -36.67 -13.47
CA CYS A 408 -11.09 -36.07 -14.25
C CYS A 408 -9.82 -36.89 -14.11
N TYR A 409 -9.01 -36.96 -15.16
CA TYR A 409 -7.64 -37.46 -15.07
C TYR A 409 -6.71 -36.30 -14.67
N LEU A 410 -6.01 -36.47 -13.55
CA LEU A 410 -5.05 -35.53 -12.99
C LEU A 410 -3.72 -36.23 -12.74
N CYS A 411 -2.62 -35.47 -12.83
CA CYS A 411 -1.30 -35.97 -12.50
C CYS A 411 -1.21 -36.30 -10.99
N THR A 412 -0.89 -37.56 -10.68
CA THR A 412 -0.40 -37.96 -9.36
C THR A 412 1.12 -38.04 -9.45
N CYS A 413 1.78 -37.17 -8.69
CA CYS A 413 3.24 -37.05 -8.72
C CYS A 413 3.93 -38.22 -8.03
N SER A 414 5.03 -38.65 -8.63
CA SER A 414 5.92 -39.70 -8.12
C SER A 414 6.68 -39.20 -6.91
N THR A 415 7.20 -40.13 -6.11
CA THR A 415 8.17 -39.82 -5.04
C THR A 415 9.60 -40.25 -5.40
N LYS A 416 9.82 -40.63 -6.66
CA LYS A 416 11.11 -41.07 -7.19
C LYS A 416 11.82 -39.95 -7.92
N TRP A 417 13.14 -39.92 -7.77
CA TRP A 417 14.01 -39.07 -8.57
C TRP A 417 14.01 -39.54 -10.01
N THR A 418 13.33 -38.80 -10.88
CA THR A 418 13.36 -39.03 -12.32
C THR A 418 13.93 -37.80 -13.01
N ASP A 419 14.61 -38.01 -14.15
CA ASP A 419 14.98 -36.94 -15.07
C ASP A 419 13.77 -36.52 -15.92
N ASP A 420 13.96 -35.52 -16.78
CA ASP A 420 12.93 -35.03 -17.72
C ASP A 420 12.46 -36.11 -18.70
N ASN A 421 13.15 -37.25 -18.80
CA ASN A 421 12.76 -38.41 -19.62
C ASN A 421 12.09 -39.53 -18.80
N GLY A 422 11.86 -39.33 -17.50
CA GLY A 422 11.28 -40.32 -16.60
C GLY A 422 12.24 -41.42 -16.15
N LYS A 423 13.53 -41.31 -16.48
CA LYS A 423 14.56 -42.27 -16.06
C LYS A 423 15.00 -41.94 -14.65
N ALA A 424 15.22 -42.98 -13.84
CA ALA A 424 15.74 -42.80 -12.50
C ALA A 424 17.12 -42.11 -12.56
N VAL A 425 17.30 -41.03 -11.81
CA VAL A 425 18.58 -40.33 -11.74
C VAL A 425 19.56 -41.16 -10.91
N ALA A 426 20.63 -41.64 -11.52
CA ALA A 426 21.64 -42.44 -10.83
C ALA A 426 22.33 -41.62 -9.73
N GLY A 427 22.52 -42.22 -8.56
CA GLY A 427 23.18 -41.56 -7.41
C GLY A 427 22.24 -40.77 -6.49
N PHE A 428 20.96 -40.62 -6.84
CA PHE A 428 19.97 -40.02 -5.95
C PHE A 428 19.07 -41.10 -5.36
N SER A 429 19.20 -41.32 -4.05
CA SER A 429 18.35 -42.23 -3.27
C SER A 429 17.64 -41.45 -2.17
N GLY A 430 16.31 -41.42 -2.20
CA GLY A 430 15.50 -40.76 -1.18
C GLY A 430 14.14 -40.34 -1.74
N PRO A 431 13.14 -40.07 -0.87
CA PRO A 431 11.86 -39.54 -1.30
C PRO A 431 12.07 -38.11 -1.82
N VAL A 432 11.71 -37.87 -3.08
CA VAL A 432 11.50 -36.52 -3.61
C VAL A 432 10.00 -36.26 -3.59
N ILE A 433 9.60 -35.01 -3.39
CA ILE A 433 8.21 -34.60 -3.52
C ILE A 433 8.13 -33.70 -4.74
N TRP A 434 7.52 -34.22 -5.80
CA TRP A 434 7.18 -33.42 -6.98
C TRP A 434 5.81 -32.77 -6.78
N THR A 435 5.67 -31.52 -7.22
CA THR A 435 4.47 -30.69 -7.07
C THR A 435 4.17 -29.91 -8.35
N GLY A 436 3.03 -29.22 -8.38
CA GLY A 436 2.48 -28.56 -9.55
C GLY A 436 1.49 -29.44 -10.32
N SER A 437 0.72 -28.81 -11.21
CA SER A 437 -0.35 -29.46 -11.98
C SER A 437 0.16 -30.55 -12.94
N SER A 438 1.41 -30.44 -13.38
CA SER A 438 2.09 -31.43 -14.22
C SER A 438 3.31 -32.05 -13.54
N CYS A 439 3.42 -31.99 -12.20
CA CYS A 439 4.57 -32.48 -11.45
C CYS A 439 5.91 -31.84 -11.86
N GLN A 440 5.88 -30.59 -12.34
CA GLN A 440 7.02 -29.90 -12.93
C GLN A 440 7.97 -29.26 -11.91
N TYR A 441 7.55 -29.16 -10.64
CA TYR A 441 8.33 -28.51 -9.59
C TYR A 441 8.79 -29.52 -8.56
N GLN A 442 10.07 -29.46 -8.19
CA GLN A 442 10.56 -30.15 -7.03
C GLN A 442 10.26 -29.32 -5.78
N ASP A 443 9.59 -29.91 -4.79
CA ASP A 443 9.40 -29.28 -3.49
C ASP A 443 10.72 -29.31 -2.70
N ILE A 444 11.41 -28.17 -2.68
CA ILE A 444 12.64 -27.94 -1.92
C ILE A 444 12.40 -27.15 -0.63
N SER A 445 11.13 -26.96 -0.22
CA SER A 445 10.80 -26.13 0.95
C SER A 445 11.42 -26.68 2.24
N VAL A 446 11.34 -27.99 2.47
CA VAL A 446 11.89 -28.65 3.66
C VAL A 446 13.41 -28.50 3.77
N PRO A 447 14.23 -28.90 2.77
CA PRO A 447 15.68 -28.71 2.86
C PRO A 447 16.07 -27.23 2.92
N PHE A 448 15.36 -26.36 2.21
CA PHE A 448 15.57 -24.91 2.31
C PHE A 448 15.34 -24.41 3.74
N HIS A 449 14.24 -24.77 4.40
CA HIS A 449 13.97 -24.36 5.78
C HIS A 449 15.04 -24.86 6.76
N ILE A 450 15.50 -26.10 6.60
CA ILE A 450 16.57 -26.64 7.44
C ILE A 450 17.86 -25.83 7.24
N LEU A 451 18.28 -25.59 6.00
CA LEU A 451 19.49 -24.80 5.69
C LEU A 451 19.37 -23.35 6.18
N PHE A 452 18.21 -22.72 5.97
CA PHE A 452 17.95 -21.35 6.40
C PHE A 452 18.05 -21.23 7.92
N TRP A 453 17.31 -22.05 8.67
CA TRP A 453 17.28 -21.96 10.13
C TRP A 453 18.59 -22.42 10.79
N THR A 454 19.28 -23.41 10.23
CA THR A 454 20.61 -23.81 10.72
C THR A 454 21.65 -22.72 10.48
N THR A 455 21.61 -22.03 9.34
CA THR A 455 22.49 -20.89 9.05
C THR A 455 22.23 -19.73 10.02
N VAL A 456 20.96 -19.38 10.24
CA VAL A 456 20.58 -18.35 11.22
C VAL A 456 21.06 -18.73 12.62
N ALA A 457 20.88 -19.98 13.05
CA ALA A 457 21.34 -20.45 14.35
C ALA A 457 22.87 -20.39 14.50
N LEU A 458 23.63 -20.77 13.46
CA LEU A 458 25.08 -20.69 13.46
C LEU A 458 25.57 -19.25 13.59
N ILE A 459 24.97 -18.32 12.84
CA ILE A 459 25.29 -16.89 12.94
C ILE A 459 25.09 -16.42 14.38
N ILE A 460 23.94 -16.72 14.99
CA ILE A 460 23.61 -16.33 16.37
C ILE A 460 24.60 -16.91 17.40
N VAL A 461 25.06 -18.16 17.22
CA VAL A 461 25.99 -18.81 18.17
C VAL A 461 27.42 -18.30 18.02
N THR A 462 27.82 -17.86 16.82
CA THR A 462 29.18 -17.36 16.55
C THR A 462 29.38 -15.87 16.84
N MET A 463 28.29 -15.12 16.99
CA MET A 463 28.29 -13.73 17.46
C MET A 463 28.26 -13.69 18.98
#